data_AF-A0A8H6BS85-F1
#
_entry.id   AF-A0A8H6BS85-F1
#
_cell.length_a   1.000
_cell.length_b   1.000
_cell.length_c   1.000
_cell.angle_alpha   90.00
_cell.angle_beta   90.00
_cell.angle_gamma   90.00
#
_symmetry.space_group_name_H-M   'P 1'
#
loop_
_entity.id
_entity.type
_entity.pdbx_description
1 polymer ?
#
loop_
_entity_poly.entity_id
_entity_poly.type
_entity_poly.pdbx_seq_one_letter_code
_entity_poly.pdbx_strand_id
1 'polypeptide(L)'
;MFINDPHINRPQTNGGGNSKLKTASQKHKDQLKTLMDQLESTEPHFVRCILPNLEKRANKFDKNLVLGQLRCNGVLEGIRITRAGYPNRMMFDEFIQRYSIICDNELSSPQNKTDCEIILKFVKLNPEDFKVGLTKIFFKNGILGKLEIIRDLALKNIFTDLQKVIRGNLTRLVLKQKIKEIQSAQIISRTMVTLDEIKSNSPWMRLFFHVKPLLEDSAKVLDSKKLQENLQTLTVKLKDSEKLTKGLETDNENYENK
;
A
#
# COMPACT_ATOMS: atom_id res chain seq x y z
N MET A 1 25.93 7.22 4.98
CA MET A 1 25.15 6.26 4.17
C MET A 1 25.83 5.85 2.85
N PHE A 2 27.15 6.07 2.66
CA PHE A 2 27.87 5.65 1.45
C PHE A 2 29.22 4.98 1.78
N ILE A 3 29.23 4.06 2.75
CA ILE A 3 30.47 3.39 3.20
C ILE A 3 30.68 2.03 2.50
N ASN A 4 29.64 1.48 1.85
CA ASN A 4 29.68 0.14 1.25
C ASN A 4 29.59 0.18 -0.29
N ASP A 5 30.36 1.06 -0.95
CA ASP A 5 30.45 1.07 -2.41
C ASP A 5 31.50 0.04 -2.88
N PRO A 6 31.10 -1.09 -3.49
CA PRO A 6 32.02 -2.19 -3.84
C PRO A 6 33.05 -1.81 -4.91
N HIS A 7 32.91 -0.64 -5.55
CA HIS A 7 33.90 -0.10 -6.48
C HIS A 7 35.07 0.65 -5.81
N ILE A 8 34.98 0.95 -4.50
CA ILE A 8 36.04 1.66 -3.75
C ILE A 8 36.96 0.70 -2.99
N ASN A 9 36.47 -0.49 -2.60
CA ASN A 9 37.29 -1.51 -1.96
C ASN A 9 38.11 -2.31 -2.99
N ARG A 10 39.32 -1.83 -3.27
CA ARG A 10 40.36 -2.67 -3.87
C ARG A 10 40.77 -3.76 -2.87
N PRO A 11 40.69 -5.05 -3.19
CA PRO A 11 41.37 -6.06 -2.39
C PRO A 11 42.89 -5.79 -2.46
N GLN A 12 43.53 -5.63 -1.30
CA GLN A 12 44.99 -5.66 -1.21
C GLN A 12 45.45 -7.10 -1.51
N THR A 13 45.89 -7.35 -2.74
CA THR A 13 46.49 -8.64 -3.09
C THR A 13 47.97 -8.63 -2.73
N ASN A 14 48.29 -9.13 -1.53
CA ASN A 14 49.60 -9.72 -1.25
C ASN A 14 49.67 -11.07 -1.96
N GLY A 15 50.54 -11.21 -2.95
CA GLY A 15 50.78 -12.50 -3.61
C GLY A 15 51.30 -12.35 -5.05
N GLY A 16 52.58 -12.69 -5.25
CA GLY A 16 53.22 -12.70 -6.56
C GLY A 16 52.57 -13.70 -7.50
N GLY A 17 51.94 -13.18 -8.55
CA GLY A 17 51.48 -13.94 -9.71
C GLY A 17 51.46 -13.00 -10.91
N ASN A 18 51.97 -13.45 -12.05
CA ASN A 18 52.14 -12.70 -13.30
C ASN A 18 50.85 -11.93 -13.70
N SER A 19 50.71 -10.70 -13.21
CA SER A 19 49.66 -9.77 -13.64
C SER A 19 50.04 -9.33 -15.05
N LYS A 20 49.48 -10.00 -16.06
CA LYS A 20 49.57 -9.54 -17.45
C LYS A 20 49.10 -8.09 -17.47
N LEU A 21 49.99 -7.17 -17.85
CA LEU A 21 49.68 -5.76 -18.03
C LEU A 21 48.46 -5.64 -18.95
N LYS A 22 47.28 -5.36 -18.37
CA LYS A 22 46.06 -5.13 -19.13
C LYS A 22 46.14 -3.73 -19.74
N THR A 23 46.02 -3.63 -21.06
CA THR A 23 45.90 -2.34 -21.73
C THR A 23 44.57 -1.67 -21.35
N ALA A 24 44.50 -0.34 -21.45
CA ALA A 24 43.26 0.40 -21.20
C ALA A 24 42.10 -0.13 -22.06
N SER A 25 42.37 -0.49 -23.32
CA SER A 25 41.39 -1.10 -24.22
C SER A 25 40.86 -2.44 -23.72
N GLN A 26 41.73 -3.30 -23.15
CA GLN A 26 41.28 -4.57 -22.58
C GLN A 26 40.39 -4.35 -21.35
N LYS A 27 40.72 -3.37 -20.51
CA LYS A 27 39.89 -3.00 -19.37
C LYS A 27 38.51 -2.50 -19.81
N HIS A 28 38.45 -1.65 -20.83
CA HIS A 28 37.18 -1.18 -21.39
C HIS A 28 36.36 -2.29 -22.03
N LYS A 29 37.01 -3.24 -22.73
CA LYS A 29 36.33 -4.41 -23.30
C LYS A 29 35.68 -5.26 -22.20
N ASP A 30 36.42 -5.54 -21.13
CA ASP A 30 35.92 -6.32 -20.00
C ASP A 30 34.71 -5.59 -19.35
N GLN A 31 34.80 -4.28 -19.13
CA GLN A 31 33.71 -3.46 -18.57
C GLN A 31 32.48 -3.38 -19.48
N LEU A 32 32.67 -3.20 -20.79
CA LEU A 32 31.57 -3.14 -21.76
C LEU A 32 30.82 -4.47 -21.82
N LYS A 33 31.54 -5.60 -21.73
CA LYS A 33 30.91 -6.92 -21.69
C LYS A 33 29.99 -7.05 -20.48
N THR A 34 30.50 -6.71 -19.29
CA THR A 34 29.68 -6.74 -18.06
C THR A 34 28.45 -5.85 -18.17
N LEU A 35 28.57 -4.65 -18.76
CA LEU A 35 27.44 -3.77 -18.99
C LEU A 35 26.40 -4.39 -19.94
N MET A 36 26.84 -5.01 -21.04
CA MET A 36 25.93 -5.65 -21.98
C MET A 36 25.19 -6.84 -21.35
N ASP A 37 25.90 -7.66 -20.58
CA ASP A 37 25.29 -8.78 -19.84
C ASP A 37 24.22 -8.27 -18.86
N GLN A 38 24.47 -7.15 -18.18
CA GLN A 38 23.49 -6.51 -17.29
C GLN A 38 22.28 -5.96 -18.07
N LEU A 39 22.50 -5.24 -19.17
CA LEU A 39 21.41 -4.68 -19.98
C LEU A 39 20.51 -5.79 -20.58
N GLU A 40 21.10 -6.90 -21.04
CA GLU A 40 20.37 -8.04 -21.60
C GLU A 40 19.54 -8.79 -20.55
N SER A 41 19.95 -8.75 -19.28
CA SER A 41 19.20 -9.34 -18.16
C SER A 41 17.99 -8.50 -17.70
N THR A 42 17.83 -7.28 -18.22
CA THR A 42 16.77 -6.34 -17.82
C THR A 42 15.73 -6.13 -18.91
N GLU A 43 14.61 -5.50 -18.56
CA GLU A 43 13.61 -5.06 -19.54
C GLU A 43 13.99 -3.66 -20.11
N PRO A 44 14.30 -3.54 -21.41
CA PRO A 44 14.77 -2.28 -21.97
C PRO A 44 13.63 -1.35 -22.37
N HIS A 45 13.75 -0.08 -22.00
CA HIS A 45 12.90 1.01 -22.50
C HIS A 45 13.72 1.97 -23.37
N PHE A 46 13.24 2.25 -24.58
CA PHE A 46 13.99 3.04 -25.56
C PHE A 46 13.45 4.45 -25.72
N VAL A 47 14.35 5.44 -25.67
CA VAL A 47 14.08 6.83 -26.07
C VAL A 47 15.00 7.16 -27.25
N ARG A 48 14.42 7.54 -28.40
CA ARG A 48 15.18 7.95 -29.58
C ARG A 48 15.13 9.47 -29.75
N CYS A 49 16.25 10.13 -29.50
CA CYS A 49 16.41 11.55 -29.75
C CYS A 49 16.63 11.80 -31.24
N ILE A 50 15.97 12.83 -31.80
CA ILE A 50 16.09 13.22 -33.20
C ILE A 50 16.63 14.65 -33.27
N LEU A 51 17.68 14.86 -34.07
CA LEU A 51 18.27 16.18 -34.26
C LEU A 51 17.45 16.97 -35.30
N PRO A 52 16.85 18.12 -34.95
CA PRO A 52 15.97 18.85 -35.86
C PRO A 52 16.72 19.69 -36.90
N ASN A 53 17.94 20.17 -36.60
CA ASN A 53 18.79 20.92 -37.53
C ASN A 53 20.26 20.90 -37.08
N LEU A 54 21.20 21.09 -38.02
CA LEU A 54 22.64 21.15 -37.74
C LEU A 54 23.13 22.53 -37.25
N GLU A 55 22.36 23.58 -37.51
CA GLU A 55 22.71 24.97 -37.14
C GLU A 55 22.49 25.28 -35.65
N LYS A 56 21.99 24.32 -34.86
CA LYS A 56 21.67 24.47 -33.43
C LYS A 56 20.69 25.63 -33.16
N ARG A 57 19.82 25.94 -34.12
CA ARG A 57 18.81 27.00 -33.98
C ARG A 57 17.51 26.43 -33.41
N ALA A 58 16.94 27.09 -32.41
CA ALA A 58 15.61 26.77 -31.91
C ALA A 58 14.56 26.94 -33.03
N ASN A 59 13.50 26.12 -33.01
CA ASN A 59 12.37 26.16 -33.94
C ASN A 59 12.71 26.00 -35.44
N LYS A 60 13.96 25.66 -35.79
CA LYS A 60 14.34 25.31 -37.16
C LYS A 60 14.25 23.79 -37.35
N PHE A 61 13.55 23.36 -38.40
CA PHE A 61 13.34 21.95 -38.72
C PHE A 61 13.80 21.64 -40.15
N ASP A 62 14.80 20.78 -40.29
CA ASP A 62 15.26 20.26 -41.57
C ASP A 62 14.63 18.89 -41.85
N LYS A 63 13.74 18.87 -42.84
CA LYS A 63 12.97 17.68 -43.22
C LYS A 63 13.86 16.54 -43.73
N ASN A 64 14.88 16.86 -44.53
CA ASN A 64 15.70 15.83 -45.17
C ASN A 64 16.64 15.16 -44.15
N LEU A 65 17.21 15.98 -43.25
CA LEU A 65 18.01 15.50 -42.13
C LEU A 65 17.22 14.56 -41.22
N VAL A 66 16.00 14.96 -40.83
CA VAL A 66 15.16 14.16 -39.94
C VAL A 66 14.67 12.89 -40.64
N LEU A 67 14.29 12.97 -41.93
CA LEU A 67 13.88 11.78 -42.69
C LEU A 67 15.02 10.76 -42.80
N GLY A 68 16.26 11.20 -43.02
CA GLY A 68 17.44 10.35 -43.00
C GLY A 68 17.60 9.62 -41.66
N GLN A 69 17.51 10.35 -40.55
CA GLN A 69 17.58 9.76 -39.20
C GLN A 69 16.47 8.72 -38.95
N LEU A 70 15.22 9.02 -39.34
CA LEU A 70 14.10 8.10 -39.13
C LEU A 70 14.27 6.78 -39.88
N ARG A 71 14.85 6.83 -41.09
CA ARG A 71 15.16 5.64 -41.90
C ARG A 71 16.34 4.87 -41.32
N CYS A 72 17.47 5.53 -41.05
CA CYS A 72 18.69 4.88 -40.55
C CYS A 72 18.50 4.27 -39.16
N ASN A 73 17.72 4.92 -38.28
CA ASN A 73 17.44 4.42 -36.94
C ASN A 73 16.31 3.37 -36.91
N GLY A 74 15.72 3.02 -38.06
CA GLY A 74 14.63 2.03 -38.17
C GLY A 74 13.38 2.44 -37.38
N VAL A 75 13.06 3.74 -37.32
CA VAL A 75 11.92 4.23 -36.55
C VAL A 75 10.61 3.79 -37.20
N LEU A 76 10.54 3.81 -38.54
CA LEU A 76 9.35 3.41 -39.29
C LEU A 76 9.04 1.91 -39.09
N GLU A 77 10.07 1.07 -39.16
CA GLU A 77 9.99 -0.37 -38.90
C GLU A 77 9.59 -0.64 -37.44
N GLY A 78 10.19 0.08 -36.48
CA GLY A 78 9.82 0.00 -35.07
C GLY A 78 8.35 0.35 -34.82
N ILE A 79 7.83 1.39 -35.47
CA ILE A 79 6.40 1.75 -35.41
C ILE A 79 5.54 0.64 -36.03
N ARG A 80 5.96 0.06 -37.17
CA ARG A 80 5.22 -1.02 -37.82
C ARG A 80 5.12 -2.26 -36.93
N ILE A 81 6.22 -2.67 -36.31
CA ILE A 81 6.29 -3.81 -35.38
C ILE A 81 5.44 -3.54 -34.14
N THR A 82 5.53 -2.36 -33.53
CA THR A 82 4.74 -2.01 -32.34
C THR A 82 3.24 -1.92 -32.62
N ARG A 83 2.83 -1.49 -33.82
CA ARG A 83 1.42 -1.47 -34.24
C ARG A 83 0.85 -2.85 -34.53
N ALA A 84 1.65 -3.74 -35.13
CA ALA A 84 1.24 -5.11 -35.42
C ALA A 84 1.31 -6.00 -34.15
N GLY A 85 2.24 -5.69 -33.25
CA GLY A 85 2.48 -6.44 -32.04
C GLY A 85 1.60 -6.05 -30.86
N TYR A 86 1.91 -6.67 -29.73
CA TYR A 86 1.27 -6.45 -28.44
C TYR A 86 2.38 -6.07 -27.43
N PRO A 87 2.66 -4.77 -27.29
CA PRO A 87 3.78 -4.29 -26.48
C PRO A 87 3.58 -4.52 -24.99
N ASN A 88 2.34 -4.49 -24.50
CA ASN A 88 2.03 -4.72 -23.09
C ASN A 88 1.79 -6.21 -22.85
N ARG A 89 2.46 -6.79 -21.86
CA ARG A 89 2.39 -8.21 -21.52
C ARG A 89 2.23 -8.36 -20.02
N MET A 90 1.35 -9.25 -19.59
CA MET A 90 1.08 -9.47 -18.17
C MET A 90 0.94 -10.96 -17.90
N MET A 91 1.48 -11.43 -16.77
CA MET A 91 1.28 -12.81 -16.32
C MET A 91 -0.18 -13.03 -15.88
N PHE A 92 -0.67 -14.27 -15.94
CA PHE A 92 -2.03 -14.59 -15.50
C PHE A 92 -2.29 -14.26 -14.03
N ASP A 93 -1.36 -14.60 -13.14
CA ASP A 93 -1.46 -14.25 -11.72
C ASP A 93 -1.63 -12.75 -11.50
N GLU A 94 -0.76 -11.97 -12.12
CA GLU A 94 -0.75 -10.53 -11.98
C GLU A 94 -2.05 -9.93 -12.51
N PHE A 95 -2.53 -10.43 -13.66
CA PHE A 95 -3.78 -9.99 -14.26
C PHE A 95 -4.99 -10.31 -13.37
N ILE A 96 -5.09 -11.54 -12.86
CA ILE A 96 -6.21 -11.97 -12.01
C ILE A 96 -6.17 -11.23 -10.68
N GLN A 97 -5.01 -11.13 -10.04
CA GLN A 97 -4.86 -10.38 -8.79
C GLN A 97 -5.28 -8.91 -8.97
N ARG A 98 -4.91 -8.30 -10.10
CA ARG A 98 -5.17 -6.88 -10.36
C ARG A 98 -6.59 -6.57 -10.79
N TYR A 99 -7.22 -7.45 -11.56
CA TYR A 99 -8.52 -7.19 -12.21
C TYR A 99 -9.67 -8.07 -11.72
N SER A 100 -9.45 -8.97 -10.76
CA SER A 100 -10.51 -9.76 -10.11
C SER A 100 -11.66 -8.88 -9.60
N ILE A 101 -11.33 -7.71 -9.07
CA ILE A 101 -12.29 -6.73 -8.53
C ILE A 101 -13.30 -6.23 -9.58
N ILE A 102 -12.98 -6.33 -10.87
CA ILE A 102 -13.89 -5.92 -11.94
C ILE A 102 -15.08 -6.89 -12.06
N CYS A 103 -14.91 -8.17 -11.67
CA CYS A 103 -15.92 -9.20 -11.85
C CYS A 103 -16.31 -9.81 -10.51
N ASP A 104 -17.60 -9.78 -10.17
CA ASP A 104 -18.15 -10.36 -8.94
C ASP A 104 -18.26 -11.90 -8.98
N ASN A 105 -17.83 -12.54 -10.07
CA ASN A 105 -17.92 -14.00 -10.23
C ASN A 105 -16.87 -14.73 -9.38
N GLU A 106 -17.23 -15.92 -8.89
CA GLU A 106 -16.31 -16.82 -8.19
C GLU A 106 -15.21 -17.31 -9.15
N LEU A 107 -14.07 -16.62 -9.13
CA LEU A 107 -12.85 -17.04 -9.81
C LEU A 107 -12.29 -18.26 -9.07
N SER A 108 -12.00 -19.34 -9.82
CA SER A 108 -11.68 -20.64 -9.23
C SER A 108 -10.21 -20.74 -8.81
N SER A 109 -9.26 -20.13 -9.53
CA SER A 109 -7.84 -20.12 -9.13
C SER A 109 -6.98 -19.05 -9.85
N PRO A 110 -5.86 -18.59 -9.24
CA PRO A 110 -5.06 -17.46 -9.74
C PRO A 110 -4.27 -17.73 -11.04
N GLN A 111 -4.16 -18.98 -11.50
CA GLN A 111 -3.33 -19.36 -12.66
C GLN A 111 -4.14 -19.76 -13.90
N ASN A 112 -5.46 -19.65 -13.83
CA ASN A 112 -6.33 -20.21 -14.86
C ASN A 112 -6.48 -19.24 -16.04
N LYS A 113 -6.14 -19.73 -17.24
CA LYS A 113 -6.43 -19.05 -18.51
C LYS A 113 -7.92 -18.72 -18.65
N THR A 114 -8.79 -19.61 -18.18
CA THR A 114 -10.25 -19.44 -18.21
C THR A 114 -10.69 -18.22 -17.43
N ASP A 115 -10.08 -17.98 -16.27
CA ASP A 115 -10.43 -16.91 -15.35
C ASP A 115 -10.04 -15.54 -15.94
N CYS A 116 -8.86 -15.49 -16.59
CA CYS A 116 -8.45 -14.35 -17.40
C CYS A 116 -9.45 -14.06 -18.54
N GLU A 117 -9.90 -15.10 -19.25
CA GLU A 117 -10.87 -14.96 -20.35
C GLU A 117 -12.26 -14.51 -19.86
N ILE A 118 -12.69 -14.94 -18.67
CA ILE A 118 -13.95 -14.51 -18.06
C ILE A 118 -13.92 -13.01 -17.78
N ILE A 119 -12.83 -12.50 -17.16
CA ILE A 119 -12.66 -11.07 -16.89
C ILE A 119 -12.67 -10.28 -18.22
N LEU A 120 -11.94 -10.74 -19.24
CA LEU A 120 -11.89 -10.07 -20.54
C LEU A 120 -13.24 -10.06 -21.26
N LYS A 121 -14.03 -11.13 -21.14
CA LYS A 121 -15.41 -11.22 -21.65
C LYS A 121 -16.35 -10.28 -20.91
N PHE A 122 -16.21 -10.15 -19.59
CA PHE A 122 -17.01 -9.22 -18.78
C PHE A 122 -16.78 -7.77 -19.19
N VAL A 123 -15.52 -7.40 -19.47
CA VAL A 123 -15.15 -6.05 -19.96
C VAL A 123 -15.60 -5.81 -21.42
N LYS A 124 -15.94 -6.86 -22.17
CA LYS A 124 -16.35 -6.80 -23.59
C LYS A 124 -15.30 -6.13 -24.49
N LEU A 125 -14.04 -6.50 -24.30
CA LEU A 125 -12.96 -6.05 -25.19
C LEU A 125 -13.04 -6.73 -26.56
N ASN A 126 -12.64 -6.02 -27.61
CA ASN A 126 -12.54 -6.60 -28.95
C ASN A 126 -11.41 -7.65 -29.00
N PRO A 127 -11.61 -8.78 -29.71
CA PRO A 127 -10.62 -9.86 -29.80
C PRO A 127 -9.35 -9.49 -30.60
N GLU A 128 -9.32 -8.33 -31.25
CA GLU A 128 -8.14 -7.78 -31.93
C GLU A 128 -7.23 -6.96 -31.01
N ASP A 129 -7.75 -6.53 -29.86
CA ASP A 129 -7.07 -5.64 -28.92
C ASP A 129 -6.21 -6.40 -27.91
N PHE A 130 -6.46 -7.70 -27.76
CA PHE A 130 -5.72 -8.59 -26.88
C PHE A 130 -5.53 -9.96 -27.51
N LYS A 131 -4.51 -10.70 -27.02
CA LYS A 131 -4.32 -12.13 -27.28
C LYS A 131 -3.94 -12.83 -25.99
N VAL A 132 -4.53 -14.00 -25.76
CA VAL A 132 -4.24 -14.83 -24.60
C VAL A 132 -3.23 -15.90 -25.01
N GLY A 133 -2.03 -15.86 -24.44
CA GLY A 133 -0.99 -16.85 -24.67
C GLY A 133 -1.15 -18.09 -23.80
N LEU A 134 -0.03 -18.76 -23.52
CA LEU A 134 0.03 -19.92 -22.62
C LEU A 134 0.16 -19.53 -21.15
N THR A 135 0.95 -18.49 -20.85
CA THR A 135 1.24 -18.01 -19.48
C THR A 135 1.00 -16.52 -19.29
N LYS A 136 0.87 -15.78 -20.40
CA LYS A 136 0.77 -14.32 -20.44
C LYS A 136 -0.37 -13.87 -21.32
N ILE A 137 -0.95 -12.72 -20.97
CA ILE A 137 -1.89 -11.97 -21.81
C ILE A 137 -1.12 -10.84 -22.47
N PHE A 138 -1.47 -10.58 -23.72
CA PHE A 138 -0.83 -9.61 -24.59
C PHE A 138 -1.86 -8.55 -24.98
N PHE A 139 -1.54 -7.27 -24.78
CA PHE A 139 -2.44 -6.15 -25.07
C PHE A 139 -1.82 -5.18 -26.07
N LYS A 140 -2.66 -4.63 -26.94
CA LYS A 140 -2.30 -3.46 -27.75
C LYS A 140 -2.16 -2.22 -26.86
N ASN A 141 -1.53 -1.19 -27.42
CA ASN A 141 -1.38 0.09 -26.73
C ASN A 141 -2.74 0.71 -26.37
N GLY A 142 -2.80 1.32 -25.18
CA GLY A 142 -3.98 2.03 -24.68
C GLY A 142 -5.06 1.15 -24.03
N ILE A 143 -5.09 -0.16 -24.30
CA ILE A 143 -6.10 -1.08 -23.74
C ILE A 143 -5.94 -1.25 -22.23
N LEU A 144 -4.70 -1.36 -21.75
CA LEU A 144 -4.44 -1.48 -20.32
C LEU A 144 -4.92 -0.24 -19.55
N GLY A 145 -4.75 0.96 -20.11
CA GLY A 145 -5.27 2.19 -19.50
C GLY A 145 -6.80 2.19 -19.40
N LYS A 146 -7.51 1.64 -20.38
CA LYS A 146 -8.98 1.48 -20.30
C LYS A 146 -9.37 0.51 -19.19
N LEU A 147 -8.64 -0.60 -19.03
CA LEU A 147 -8.87 -1.56 -17.93
C LEU A 147 -8.63 -0.92 -16.56
N GLU A 148 -7.58 -0.11 -16.41
CA GLU A 148 -7.32 0.61 -15.16
C GLU A 148 -8.47 1.58 -14.81
N ILE A 149 -8.99 2.32 -15.79
CA ILE A 149 -10.13 3.24 -15.56
C ILE A 149 -11.36 2.46 -15.06
N ILE A 150 -11.68 1.32 -15.66
CA ILE A 150 -12.82 0.49 -15.24
C ILE A 150 -12.61 -0.04 -13.82
N ARG A 151 -11.40 -0.51 -13.52
CA ARG A 151 -11.03 -0.96 -12.17
C ARG A 151 -11.17 0.16 -11.15
N ASP A 152 -10.69 1.35 -11.46
CA ASP A 152 -10.75 2.50 -10.54
C ASP A 152 -12.20 2.92 -10.25
N LEU A 153 -13.10 2.78 -11.23
CA LEU A 153 -14.54 2.98 -11.01
C LEU A 153 -15.14 1.92 -10.08
N ALA A 154 -14.80 0.64 -10.27
CA ALA A 154 -15.25 -0.45 -9.39
C ALA A 154 -14.74 -0.24 -7.96
N LEU A 155 -13.46 0.07 -7.80
CA LEU A 155 -12.84 0.40 -6.50
C LEU A 155 -13.53 1.58 -5.83
N LYS A 156 -13.83 2.64 -6.58
CA LYS A 156 -14.52 3.83 -6.05
C LYS A 156 -15.88 3.47 -5.44
N ASN A 157 -16.63 2.57 -6.05
CA ASN A 157 -17.91 2.11 -5.51
C ASN A 157 -17.71 1.36 -4.18
N ILE A 158 -16.79 0.40 -4.15
CA ILE A 158 -16.45 -0.37 -2.93
C ILE A 158 -16.00 0.56 -1.80
N PHE A 159 -15.14 1.53 -2.09
CA PHE A 159 -14.69 2.51 -1.10
C PHE A 159 -15.83 3.39 -0.61
N THR A 160 -16.77 3.76 -1.47
CA THR A 160 -17.94 4.56 -1.10
C THR A 160 -18.84 3.78 -0.12
N ASP A 161 -19.06 2.49 -0.37
CA ASP A 161 -19.82 1.62 0.53
C ASP A 161 -19.13 1.42 1.87
N LEU A 162 -17.81 1.18 1.86
CA LEU A 162 -17.02 1.09 3.08
C LEU A 162 -17.09 2.41 3.88
N GLN A 163 -16.90 3.54 3.22
CA GLN A 163 -16.99 4.86 3.85
C GLN A 163 -18.38 5.11 4.44
N LYS A 164 -19.44 4.72 3.75
CA LYS A 164 -20.83 4.81 4.24
C LYS A 164 -21.01 4.02 5.54
N VAL A 165 -20.49 2.79 5.61
CA VAL A 165 -20.57 1.95 6.81
C VAL A 165 -19.79 2.58 7.97
N ILE A 166 -18.55 3.00 7.74
CA ILE A 166 -17.69 3.60 8.77
C ILE A 166 -18.30 4.88 9.32
N ARG A 167 -18.69 5.82 8.44
CA ARG A 167 -19.31 7.10 8.84
C ARG A 167 -20.63 6.87 9.57
N GLY A 168 -21.43 5.92 9.10
CA GLY A 168 -22.67 5.52 9.76
C GLY A 168 -22.43 4.96 11.17
N ASN A 169 -21.42 4.10 11.34
CA ASN A 169 -21.09 3.54 12.65
C ASN A 169 -20.60 4.63 13.62
N LEU A 170 -19.66 5.47 13.19
CA LEU A 170 -19.12 6.57 13.99
C LEU A 170 -20.24 7.51 14.47
N THR A 171 -21.13 7.91 13.57
CA THR A 171 -22.26 8.79 13.90
C THR A 171 -23.21 8.12 14.91
N ARG A 172 -23.52 6.83 14.75
CA ARG A 172 -24.37 6.09 15.69
C ARG A 172 -23.74 5.96 17.08
N LEU A 173 -22.43 5.81 17.18
CA LEU A 173 -21.74 5.79 18.48
C LEU A 173 -21.91 7.12 19.21
N VAL A 174 -21.67 8.24 18.52
CA VAL A 174 -21.86 9.59 19.09
C VAL A 174 -23.32 9.82 19.47
N LEU A 175 -24.26 9.46 18.59
CA LEU A 175 -25.69 9.61 18.87
C LEU A 175 -26.16 8.77 20.08
N LYS A 176 -25.67 7.54 20.24
CA LYS A 176 -25.98 6.71 21.41
C LYS A 176 -25.53 7.39 22.71
N GLN A 177 -24.36 8.03 22.71
CA GLN A 177 -23.89 8.79 23.87
C GLN A 177 -24.79 10.00 24.15
N LYS A 178 -25.16 10.77 23.12
CA LYS A 178 -26.07 11.91 23.26
C LYS A 178 -27.48 11.53 23.73
N ILE A 179 -28.02 10.42 23.25
CA ILE A 179 -29.30 9.90 23.72
C ILE A 179 -29.22 9.52 25.21
N LYS A 180 -28.13 8.88 25.65
CA LYS A 180 -27.91 8.57 27.07
C LYS A 180 -27.81 9.83 27.92
N GLU A 181 -27.10 10.86 27.46
CA GLU A 181 -26.99 12.16 28.15
C GLU A 181 -28.37 12.83 28.32
N ILE A 182 -29.22 12.80 27.29
CA ILE A 182 -30.58 13.36 27.35
C ILE A 182 -31.45 12.54 28.31
N GLN A 183 -31.40 11.20 28.23
CA GLN A 183 -32.18 10.32 29.10
C GLN A 183 -31.75 10.45 30.57
N SER A 184 -30.45 10.51 30.85
CA SER A 184 -29.95 10.70 32.21
C SER A 184 -30.33 12.06 32.77
N ALA A 185 -30.24 13.13 31.98
CA ALA A 185 -30.70 14.46 32.38
C ALA A 185 -32.20 14.48 32.73
N GLN A 186 -33.04 13.81 31.93
CA GLN A 186 -34.47 13.68 32.22
C GLN A 186 -34.75 12.89 33.50
N ILE A 187 -34.05 11.78 33.72
CA ILE A 187 -34.19 10.98 34.94
C ILE A 187 -33.75 11.80 36.15
N ILE A 188 -32.56 12.43 36.11
CA ILE A 188 -32.05 13.26 37.21
C ILE A 188 -33.03 14.38 37.53
N SER A 189 -33.54 15.08 36.51
CA SER A 189 -34.52 16.15 36.72
C SER A 189 -35.77 15.64 37.45
N ARG A 190 -36.35 14.52 37.00
CA ARG A 190 -37.53 13.90 37.63
C ARG A 190 -37.22 13.44 39.06
N THR A 191 -36.09 12.77 39.25
CA THR A 191 -35.64 12.29 40.56
C THR A 191 -35.39 13.44 41.52
N MET A 192 -34.86 14.57 41.05
CA MET A 192 -34.61 15.74 41.89
C MET A 192 -35.92 16.35 42.40
N VAL A 193 -36.94 16.48 41.54
CA VAL A 193 -38.28 16.94 41.94
C VAL A 193 -38.91 15.98 42.96
N THR A 194 -38.90 14.68 42.69
CA THR A 194 -39.48 13.70 43.62
C THR A 194 -38.72 13.60 44.94
N LEU A 195 -37.39 13.72 44.93
CA LEU A 195 -36.59 13.76 46.16
C LEU A 195 -36.89 15.01 47.00
N ASP A 196 -37.10 16.17 46.37
CA ASP A 196 -37.46 17.40 47.09
C ASP A 196 -38.84 17.29 47.74
N GLU A 197 -39.81 16.73 47.02
CA GLU A 197 -41.14 16.41 47.54
C GLU A 197 -41.07 15.43 48.72
N ILE A 198 -40.32 14.33 48.59
CA ILE A 198 -40.20 13.29 49.63
C ILE A 198 -39.44 13.82 50.85
N LYS A 199 -38.39 14.60 50.65
CA LYS A 199 -37.62 15.21 51.75
C LYS A 199 -38.49 16.16 52.57
N SER A 200 -39.38 16.90 51.91
CA SER A 200 -40.29 17.85 52.55
C SER A 200 -41.49 17.16 53.22
N ASN A 201 -42.04 16.12 52.59
CA ASN A 201 -43.27 15.47 53.04
C ASN A 201 -43.06 14.26 53.97
N SER A 202 -41.91 13.57 53.95
CA SER A 202 -41.66 12.34 54.73
C SER A 202 -40.67 12.54 55.88
N PRO A 203 -41.11 12.40 57.15
CA PRO A 203 -40.23 12.52 58.32
C PRO A 203 -39.08 11.51 58.37
N TRP A 204 -39.31 10.28 57.88
CA TRP A 204 -38.31 9.20 57.92
C TRP A 204 -37.13 9.46 56.96
N MET A 205 -37.42 9.99 55.77
CA MET A 205 -36.38 10.37 54.81
C MET A 205 -35.51 11.53 55.31
N ARG A 206 -36.10 12.47 56.06
CA ARG A 206 -35.35 13.56 56.70
C ARG A 206 -34.33 13.05 57.73
N LEU A 207 -34.69 12.03 58.52
CA LEU A 207 -33.78 11.41 59.48
C LEU A 207 -32.61 10.70 58.78
N PHE A 208 -32.90 9.93 57.72
CA PHE A 208 -31.88 9.18 56.98
C PHE A 208 -30.75 10.07 56.43
N PHE A 209 -31.08 11.22 55.83
CA PHE A 209 -30.09 12.14 55.30
C PHE A 209 -29.19 12.76 56.39
N HIS A 210 -29.67 12.89 57.63
CA HIS A 210 -28.85 13.36 58.75
C HIS A 210 -27.89 12.30 59.29
N VAL A 211 -28.30 11.03 59.29
CA VAL A 211 -27.51 9.93 59.88
C VAL A 211 -26.46 9.38 58.91
N LYS A 212 -26.76 9.32 57.60
CA LYS A 212 -25.86 8.74 56.57
C LYS A 212 -24.43 9.29 56.54
N PRO A 213 -24.15 10.61 56.61
CA PRO A 213 -22.78 11.12 56.57
C PRO A 213 -21.93 10.72 57.78
N LEU A 214 -22.55 10.30 58.90
CA LEU A 214 -21.83 9.83 60.08
C LEU A 214 -21.25 8.41 59.92
N LEU A 215 -21.47 7.75 58.76
CA LEU A 215 -21.10 6.35 58.48
C LEU A 215 -19.97 6.20 57.40
N GLU A 216 -19.22 7.28 57.15
CA GLU A 216 -18.30 7.48 56.01
C GLU A 216 -17.14 6.45 55.91
N ASP A 217 -16.75 5.81 57.01
CA ASP A 217 -15.61 4.89 57.05
C ASP A 217 -15.80 3.60 56.22
N SER A 218 -17.05 3.20 55.98
CA SER A 218 -17.36 2.01 55.17
C SER A 218 -17.13 2.21 53.67
N ALA A 219 -17.21 3.46 53.16
CA ALA A 219 -17.08 3.77 51.74
C ALA A 219 -15.61 3.73 51.26
N LYS A 220 -14.66 4.18 52.09
CA LYS A 220 -13.22 4.25 51.76
C LYS A 220 -12.59 2.89 51.48
N VAL A 221 -13.12 1.83 52.09
CA VAL A 221 -12.62 0.44 51.92
C VAL A 221 -12.96 -0.13 50.53
N LEU A 222 -14.03 0.35 49.89
CA LEU A 222 -14.44 -0.14 48.57
C LEU A 222 -13.58 0.46 47.45
N ASP A 223 -13.18 1.72 47.59
CA ASP A 223 -12.40 2.44 46.58
C ASP A 223 -10.93 1.97 46.55
N SER A 224 -10.36 1.59 47.69
CA SER A 224 -9.00 1.05 47.78
C SER A 224 -8.84 -0.28 47.05
N LYS A 225 -9.87 -1.14 47.06
CA LYS A 225 -9.87 -2.41 46.31
C LYS A 225 -9.83 -2.19 44.81
N LYS A 226 -10.67 -1.29 44.28
CA LYS A 226 -10.69 -0.96 42.85
C LYS A 226 -9.36 -0.34 42.39
N LEU A 227 -8.74 0.48 43.24
CA LEU A 227 -7.44 1.06 42.96
C LEU A 227 -6.35 -0.01 42.83
N GLN A 228 -6.35 -1.01 43.73
CA GLN A 228 -5.40 -2.12 43.69
C GLN A 228 -5.54 -2.97 42.42
N GLU A 229 -6.76 -3.28 41.98
CA GLU A 229 -7.02 -4.04 40.75
C GLU A 229 -6.49 -3.31 39.51
N ASN A 230 -6.72 -1.99 39.42
CA ASN A 230 -6.20 -1.17 38.31
C ASN A 230 -4.66 -1.15 38.27
N LEU A 231 -4.01 -1.05 39.44
CA LEU A 231 -2.54 -1.10 39.50
C LEU A 231 -2.00 -2.45 39.02
N GLN A 232 -2.61 -3.56 39.44
CA GLN A 232 -2.20 -4.89 39.00
C GLN A 232 -2.29 -5.03 37.48
N THR A 233 -3.41 -4.62 36.85
CA THR A 233 -3.57 -4.73 35.39
C THR A 233 -2.56 -3.89 34.60
N LEU A 234 -2.20 -2.70 35.08
CA LEU A 234 -1.19 -1.85 34.44
C LEU A 234 0.22 -2.46 34.53
N THR A 235 0.58 -3.05 35.67
CA THR A 235 1.90 -3.69 35.82
C THR A 235 2.08 -4.89 34.88
N VAL A 236 1.01 -5.65 34.60
CA VAL A 236 1.05 -6.77 33.65
C VAL A 236 1.29 -6.26 32.23
N LYS A 237 0.54 -5.24 31.78
CA LYS A 237 0.72 -4.66 30.45
C LYS A 237 2.12 -4.08 30.22
N LEU A 238 2.68 -3.43 31.24
CA LEU A 238 4.05 -2.92 31.17
C LEU A 238 5.05 -4.06 30.96
N LYS A 239 4.96 -5.13 31.76
CA LYS A 239 5.85 -6.29 31.63
C LYS A 239 5.76 -6.95 30.25
N ASP A 240 4.57 -7.06 29.69
CA ASP A 240 4.38 -7.65 28.35
C ASP A 240 4.98 -6.77 27.26
N SER A 241 4.82 -5.45 27.37
CA SER A 241 5.45 -4.51 26.43
C SER A 241 6.98 -4.55 26.48
N GLU A 242 7.57 -4.61 27.68
CA GLU A 242 9.03 -4.69 27.88
C GLU A 242 9.62 -6.00 27.35
N LYS A 243 8.87 -7.12 27.42
CA LYS A 243 9.30 -8.39 26.83
C LYS A 243 9.33 -8.33 25.31
N LEU A 244 8.29 -7.74 24.70
CA LEU A 244 8.19 -7.56 23.26
C LEU A 244 9.33 -6.70 22.71
N THR A 245 9.64 -5.59 23.37
CA THR A 245 10.75 -4.71 22.93
C THR A 245 12.09 -5.43 22.98
N LYS A 246 12.39 -6.13 24.08
CA LYS A 246 13.62 -6.91 24.22
C LYS A 246 13.75 -8.02 23.18
N GLY A 247 12.64 -8.71 22.86
CA GLY A 247 12.63 -9.73 21.81
C GLY A 247 12.97 -9.16 20.44
N LEU A 248 12.36 -8.03 20.07
CA LEU A 248 12.64 -7.35 18.80
C LEU A 248 14.08 -6.83 18.71
N GLU A 249 14.64 -6.34 19.83
CA GLU A 249 16.05 -5.94 19.91
C GLU A 249 16.98 -7.12 19.65
N THR A 250 16.72 -8.27 20.28
CA THR A 250 17.53 -9.49 20.03
C THR A 250 17.40 -10.01 18.60
N ASP A 251 16.22 -9.93 18.00
CA ASP A 251 16.02 -10.35 16.61
C ASP A 251 16.80 -9.44 15.66
N ASN A 252 16.79 -8.12 15.89
CA ASN A 252 17.56 -7.16 15.09
C ASN A 252 19.08 -7.42 15.19
N GLU A 253 19.62 -7.65 16.38
CA GLU A 253 21.04 -8.01 16.56
C GLU A 253 21.41 -9.30 15.81
N ASN A 254 20.50 -10.29 15.79
CA ASN A 254 20.71 -11.53 15.05
C ASN A 254 20.70 -11.35 13.52
N TYR A 255 19.97 -10.35 13.01
CA TYR A 255 19.98 -10.01 11.58
C TYR A 255 21.22 -9.23 11.17
N GLU A 256 21.75 -8.35 12.02
CA GLU A 256 22.98 -7.59 11.71
C GLU A 256 24.24 -8.46 11.72
N ASN A 257 24.23 -9.57 12.47
CA ASN A 257 25.36 -10.49 12.59
C ASN A 257 25.37 -11.63 11.54
N LYS A 258 24.41 -11.67 10.60
CA LYS A 258 24.32 -12.64 9.49
C LYS A 258 24.68 -12.01 8.15
#